data_AF-A0A5A8DG06-F1
#
_entry.id   AF-A0A5A8DG06-F1
#
_cell.length_a   1.000
_cell.length_b   1.000
_cell.length_c   1.000
_cell.angle_alpha   90.00
_cell.angle_beta   90.00
_cell.angle_gamma   90.00
#
_symmetry.space_group_name_H-M   'P 1'
#
loop_
_entity.id
_entity.type
_entity.pdbx_description
1 polymer ?
#
loop_
_entity_poly.entity_id
_entity_poly.type
_entity_poly.pdbx_seq_one_letter_code
_entity_poly.pdbx_strand_id
1 'polypeptide(L)'
;MAKLVLAALTLAMAAAPAWASICSVLNSHLPSHCHCSDTSRIGASVKCGVDFLHLDNIGVQADFAPCAMPAHMSLAVTDSKFHVHHTIAGLTFGKEGNYPIPGLSLHIPKLGNAGVQVAFQLQGSAKAAQVKVGLDACGSIAGHKVCGSKVISKLPLWLISGKFSFGHICSAYEADMLAMAEAAASAPMPFAPVITDMSPSSLDGFAPLVAEGLDA
;
A
#
# COMPACT_ATOMS: atom_id res chain seq x y z
N MET A 1 -9.85 -49.75 -44.76
CA MET A 1 -8.80 -49.45 -43.76
C MET A 1 -8.95 -47.99 -43.38
N ALA A 2 -9.71 -47.69 -42.32
CA ALA A 2 -9.95 -46.31 -41.86
C ALA A 2 -9.04 -46.02 -40.66
N LYS A 3 -8.13 -45.05 -40.80
CA LYS A 3 -7.23 -44.60 -39.74
C LYS A 3 -8.00 -43.66 -38.81
N LEU A 4 -8.30 -44.13 -37.60
CA LEU A 4 -8.72 -43.29 -36.49
C LEU A 4 -7.52 -42.45 -36.06
N VAL A 5 -7.59 -41.13 -36.20
CA VAL A 5 -6.61 -40.19 -35.63
C VAL A 5 -7.21 -39.69 -34.32
N LEU A 6 -6.78 -40.27 -33.20
CA LEU A 6 -7.07 -39.69 -31.88
C LEU A 6 -6.22 -38.43 -31.71
N ALA A 7 -6.87 -37.27 -31.73
CA ALA A 7 -6.26 -36.01 -31.30
C ALA A 7 -6.22 -35.99 -29.76
N ALA A 8 -5.04 -36.18 -29.18
CA ALA A 8 -4.82 -36.01 -27.75
C ALA A 8 -4.81 -34.51 -27.43
N LEU A 9 -5.86 -34.02 -26.77
CA LEU A 9 -5.95 -32.66 -26.25
C LEU A 9 -5.10 -32.57 -24.98
N THR A 10 -3.82 -32.23 -25.11
CA THR A 10 -2.94 -31.96 -23.96
C THR A 10 -3.32 -30.62 -23.33
N LEU A 11 -4.10 -30.65 -22.25
CA LEU A 11 -4.33 -29.49 -21.39
C LEU A 11 -3.01 -29.14 -20.70
N ALA A 12 -2.28 -28.15 -21.23
CA ALA A 12 -1.12 -27.59 -20.54
C ALA A 12 -1.64 -26.84 -19.31
N MET A 13 -1.52 -27.45 -18.12
CA MET A 13 -1.64 -26.72 -16.86
C MET A 13 -0.49 -25.71 -16.82
N ALA A 14 -0.77 -24.45 -17.15
CA ALA A 14 0.15 -23.35 -16.89
C ALA A 14 0.36 -23.28 -15.37
N ALA A 15 1.49 -23.80 -14.90
CA ALA A 15 1.93 -23.58 -13.53
C ALA A 15 2.05 -22.05 -13.37
N ALA A 16 1.21 -21.47 -12.51
CA ALA A 16 1.30 -20.05 -12.19
C ALA A 16 2.74 -19.78 -11.75
N PRO A 17 3.44 -18.79 -12.34
CA PRO A 17 4.78 -18.47 -11.91
C PRO A 17 4.72 -18.17 -10.41
N ALA A 18 5.67 -18.71 -9.64
CA ALA A 18 5.86 -18.32 -8.25
C ALA A 18 6.29 -16.85 -8.23
N TRP A 19 5.32 -15.94 -8.27
CA TRP A 19 5.56 -14.51 -8.18
C TRP A 19 6.10 -14.25 -6.78
N ALA A 20 7.26 -13.60 -6.72
CA ALA A 20 7.80 -13.11 -5.47
C ALA A 20 6.79 -12.11 -4.87
N SER A 21 6.36 -12.36 -3.64
CA SER A 21 5.46 -11.44 -2.95
C SER A 21 6.24 -10.25 -2.37
N ILE A 22 5.55 -9.17 -1.99
CA ILE A 22 6.23 -8.00 -1.40
C ILE A 22 6.87 -8.39 -0.08
N CYS A 23 6.21 -9.24 0.72
CA CYS A 23 6.80 -9.74 1.96
C CYS A 23 8.04 -10.61 1.74
N SER A 24 8.13 -11.33 0.62
CA SER A 24 9.36 -12.07 0.28
C SER A 24 10.58 -11.14 0.13
N VAL A 25 10.36 -9.92 -0.37
CA VAL A 25 11.39 -8.88 -0.48
C VAL A 25 11.68 -8.25 0.88
N LEU A 26 10.63 -7.94 1.66
CA LEU A 26 10.77 -7.25 2.95
C LEU A 26 11.39 -8.12 4.05
N ASN A 27 10.97 -9.38 4.18
CA ASN A 27 11.30 -10.26 5.31
C ASN A 27 12.81 -10.43 5.54
N SER A 28 13.63 -10.32 4.48
CA SER A 28 15.09 -10.41 4.58
C SER A 28 15.73 -9.31 5.45
N HIS A 29 15.03 -8.19 5.65
CA HIS A 29 15.52 -7.03 6.40
C HIS A 29 14.65 -6.68 7.60
N LEU A 30 13.62 -7.49 7.89
CA LEU A 30 12.77 -7.27 9.05
C LEU A 30 13.34 -7.97 10.28
N PRO A 31 13.39 -7.30 11.43
CA PRO A 31 13.78 -7.95 12.68
C PRO A 31 12.70 -8.95 13.11
N SER A 32 13.07 -9.88 13.99
CA SER A 32 12.19 -10.98 14.44
C SER A 32 10.90 -10.56 15.14
N HIS A 33 10.84 -9.32 15.65
CA HIS A 33 9.67 -8.74 16.28
C HIS A 33 8.72 -8.04 15.29
N CYS A 34 9.01 -8.13 13.99
CA CYS A 34 8.15 -7.65 12.91
C CYS A 34 7.59 -8.83 12.11
N HIS A 35 6.33 -8.73 11.74
CA HIS A 35 5.64 -9.70 10.90
C HIS A 35 5.14 -9.01 9.64
N CYS A 36 5.48 -9.56 8.47
CA CYS A 36 4.97 -9.10 7.18
C CYS A 36 3.84 -10.01 6.70
N SER A 37 2.75 -9.40 6.24
CA SER A 37 1.65 -10.07 5.57
C SER A 37 1.33 -9.37 4.25
N ASP A 38 1.26 -10.13 3.16
CA ASP A 38 0.82 -9.59 1.88
C ASP A 38 -0.69 -9.30 1.96
N THR A 39 -1.10 -8.06 1.69
CA THR A 39 -2.51 -7.62 1.74
C THR A 39 -3.18 -7.72 0.37
N SER A 40 -2.39 -7.72 -0.69
CA SER A 40 -2.82 -7.95 -2.07
C SER A 40 -1.61 -8.40 -2.92
N ARG A 41 -1.80 -8.60 -4.22
CA ARG A 41 -0.71 -8.87 -5.18
C ARG A 41 0.39 -7.79 -5.16
N ILE A 42 0.02 -6.54 -4.85
CA ILE A 42 0.88 -5.35 -4.93
C ILE A 42 0.90 -4.53 -3.64
N GLY A 43 0.41 -5.09 -2.54
CA GLY A 43 0.42 -4.44 -1.23
C GLY A 43 0.84 -5.39 -0.13
N ALA A 44 1.49 -4.86 0.89
CA ALA A 44 1.87 -5.60 2.09
C ALA A 44 1.72 -4.74 3.34
N SER A 45 1.54 -5.39 4.48
CA SER A 45 1.48 -4.78 5.80
C SER A 45 2.56 -5.41 6.67
N VAL A 46 3.43 -4.56 7.25
CA VAL A 46 4.44 -4.95 8.23
C VAL A 46 4.01 -4.44 9.59
N LYS A 47 3.83 -5.34 10.55
CA LYS A 47 3.49 -5.01 11.94
C LYS A 47 4.64 -5.37 12.86
N CYS A 48 5.10 -4.41 13.64
CA CYS A 48 6.20 -4.54 14.58
C CYS A 48 5.70 -4.20 15.98
N GLY A 49 6.03 -5.03 16.97
CA GLY A 49 5.86 -4.69 18.39
C GLY A 49 7.22 -4.55 19.04
N VAL A 50 7.54 -3.39 19.61
CA VAL A 50 8.85 -3.15 20.22
C VAL A 50 8.76 -2.62 21.63
N ASP A 51 9.63 -3.14 22.48
CA ASP A 51 9.94 -2.54 23.77
C ASP A 51 10.87 -1.34 23.56
N PHE A 52 10.29 -0.14 23.57
CA PHE A 52 10.99 1.10 23.30
C PHE A 52 11.65 1.65 24.57
N LEU A 53 12.99 1.63 24.57
CA LEU A 53 13.85 2.05 25.69
C LEU A 53 13.62 1.30 27.02
N HIS A 54 12.96 0.12 27.01
CA HIS A 54 12.55 -0.60 28.23
C HIS A 54 11.54 0.16 29.10
N LEU A 55 10.82 1.11 28.50
CA LEU A 55 9.85 1.96 29.18
C LEU A 55 8.41 1.67 28.76
N ASP A 56 8.22 1.23 27.51
CA ASP A 56 6.90 1.02 26.94
C ASP A 56 6.89 0.12 25.71
N ASN A 57 5.75 -0.53 25.42
CA ASN A 57 5.61 -1.38 24.23
C ASN A 57 4.81 -0.69 23.14
N ILE A 58 5.50 -0.28 22.07
CA ILE A 58 4.91 0.47 20.97
C ILE A 58 4.71 -0.46 19.77
N GLY A 59 3.47 -0.51 19.27
CA GLY A 59 3.13 -1.13 18.00
C GLY A 59 3.31 -0.15 16.85
N VAL A 60 3.98 -0.59 15.78
CA VAL A 60 4.14 0.16 14.53
C VAL A 60 3.70 -0.70 13.37
N GLN A 61 2.76 -0.21 12.58
CA GLN A 61 2.31 -0.83 11.35
C GLN A 61 2.74 0.04 10.16
N ALA A 62 3.36 -0.58 9.15
CA ALA A 62 3.71 0.05 7.90
C ALA A 62 3.01 -0.67 6.75
N ASP A 63 2.12 0.03 6.05
CA ASP A 63 1.41 -0.48 4.89
C ASP A 63 2.07 0.05 3.62
N PHE A 64 2.53 -0.87 2.77
CA PHE A 64 3.29 -0.61 1.57
C PHE A 64 2.43 -0.82 0.33
N ALA A 65 2.44 0.16 -0.57
CA ALA A 65 1.87 0.06 -1.92
C ALA A 65 2.93 0.50 -2.96
N PRO A 66 3.99 -0.29 -3.18
CA PRO A 66 5.13 0.11 -4.01
C PRO A 66 4.77 0.20 -5.50
N CYS A 67 3.72 -0.49 -5.96
CA CYS A 67 3.31 -0.48 -7.37
C CYS A 67 2.15 0.48 -7.66
N ALA A 68 1.67 1.22 -6.66
CA ALA A 68 0.69 2.27 -6.87
C ALA A 68 1.31 3.46 -7.63
N MET A 69 0.46 4.30 -8.25
CA MET A 69 0.88 5.54 -8.91
C MET A 69 0.24 6.75 -8.21
N PRO A 70 0.97 7.50 -7.37
CA PRO A 70 2.37 7.29 -6.97
C PRO A 70 2.54 6.17 -5.92
N ALA A 71 3.75 5.60 -5.89
CA ALA A 71 4.13 4.61 -4.91
C ALA A 71 4.17 5.25 -3.53
N HIS A 72 3.49 4.63 -2.56
CA HIS A 72 3.28 5.23 -1.24
C HIS A 72 3.33 4.19 -0.12
N MET A 73 3.48 4.73 1.09
CA MET A 73 3.45 4.00 2.34
C MET A 73 2.57 4.76 3.34
N SER A 74 1.92 4.03 4.23
CA SER A 74 1.25 4.58 5.41
C SER A 74 1.86 3.98 6.67
N LEU A 75 1.94 4.78 7.73
CA LEU A 75 2.41 4.34 9.05
C LEU A 75 1.31 4.52 10.06
N ALA A 76 1.02 3.50 10.85
CA ALA A 76 0.20 3.62 12.04
C ALA A 76 1.04 3.31 13.27
N VAL A 77 0.93 4.13 14.30
CA VAL A 77 1.54 3.87 15.61
C VAL A 77 0.44 3.67 16.62
N THR A 78 0.56 2.57 17.35
CA THR A 78 -0.39 2.15 18.37
C THR A 78 0.33 1.93 19.68
N ASP A 79 -0.23 2.48 20.75
CA ASP A 79 0.23 2.20 22.10
C ASP A 79 -0.97 1.89 22.99
N SER A 80 -0.95 0.72 23.65
CA SER A 80 -2.06 0.27 24.48
C SER A 80 -2.12 0.96 25.83
N LYS A 81 -0.98 1.44 26.36
CA LYS A 81 -0.87 2.01 27.71
C LYS A 81 -1.39 3.45 27.76
N PHE A 82 -1.13 4.21 26.71
CA PHE A 82 -1.52 5.60 26.52
C PHE A 82 -2.75 5.74 25.59
N HIS A 83 -3.33 4.62 25.13
CA HIS A 83 -4.47 4.59 24.21
C HIS A 83 -4.26 5.42 22.94
N VAL A 84 -3.03 5.41 22.42
CA VAL A 84 -2.68 6.17 21.23
C VAL A 84 -2.90 5.30 20.00
N HIS A 85 -3.61 5.84 19.01
CA HIS A 85 -3.66 5.29 17.67
C HIS A 85 -3.52 6.46 16.69
N HIS A 86 -2.40 6.53 15.98
CA HIS A 86 -2.10 7.63 15.08
C HIS A 86 -1.62 7.14 13.73
N THR A 87 -2.25 7.62 12.66
CA THR A 87 -1.93 7.21 11.29
C THR A 87 -1.36 8.37 10.49
N ILE A 88 -0.22 8.14 9.85
CA ILE A 88 0.48 9.01 8.93
C ILE A 88 0.35 8.39 7.54
N ALA A 89 -0.52 8.94 6.70
CA ALA A 89 -0.79 8.41 5.35
C ALA A 89 -0.03 9.18 4.26
N GLY A 90 0.04 8.59 3.06
CA GLY A 90 0.51 9.28 1.86
C GLY A 90 2.02 9.60 1.86
N LEU A 91 2.82 8.80 2.56
CA LEU A 91 4.27 8.93 2.53
C LEU A 91 4.79 8.41 1.19
N THR A 92 5.23 9.32 0.33
CA THR A 92 5.78 8.99 -0.99
C THR A 92 7.30 8.91 -0.94
N PHE A 93 7.89 8.22 -1.91
CA PHE A 93 9.33 8.26 -2.12
C PHE A 93 9.84 9.69 -2.40
N GLY A 94 11.12 9.92 -2.10
CA GLY A 94 11.77 11.23 -2.14
C GLY A 94 11.53 12.08 -0.89
N LYS A 95 10.90 11.52 0.16
CA LYS A 95 10.61 12.22 1.41
C LYS A 95 11.35 11.59 2.58
N GLU A 96 11.80 12.45 3.48
CA GLU A 96 12.29 12.08 4.80
C GLU A 96 11.76 13.06 5.83
N GLY A 97 11.66 12.63 7.08
CA GLY A 97 11.15 13.51 8.11
C GLY A 97 10.96 12.81 9.44
N ASN A 98 10.54 13.63 10.40
CA ASN A 98 10.13 13.19 11.73
C ASN A 98 8.71 13.67 11.98
N TYR A 99 7.86 12.78 12.46
CA TYR A 99 6.47 13.08 12.77
C TYR A 99 6.19 12.82 14.25
N PRO A 100 5.87 13.85 15.06
CA PRO A 100 5.57 13.65 16.47
C PRO A 100 4.27 12.86 16.63
N ILE A 101 4.24 11.91 17.56
CA ILE A 101 3.05 11.13 17.86
C ILE A 101 2.28 11.83 18.99
N PRO A 102 1.11 12.43 18.73
CA PRO A 102 0.36 13.13 19.76
C PRO A 102 -0.06 12.19 20.89
N GLY A 103 0.07 12.65 22.14
CA GLY A 103 -0.33 11.87 23.33
C GLY A 103 0.68 10.82 23.78
N LEU A 104 1.71 10.50 22.98
CA LEU A 104 2.73 9.52 23.34
C LEU A 104 3.97 10.23 23.93
N SER A 105 4.10 10.16 25.25
CA SER A 105 5.22 10.74 25.99
C SER A 105 5.79 9.74 26.99
N LEU A 106 7.11 9.66 27.06
CA LEU A 106 7.84 8.75 27.91
C LEU A 106 8.62 9.53 28.95
N HIS A 107 8.65 8.99 30.17
CA HIS A 107 9.52 9.52 31.22
C HIS A 107 10.88 8.83 31.15
N ILE A 108 11.90 9.56 30.67
CA ILE A 108 13.27 9.05 30.61
C ILE A 108 13.98 9.42 31.91
N PRO A 109 14.49 8.43 32.68
CA PRO A 109 15.22 8.69 33.91
C PRO A 109 16.35 9.71 33.68
N LYS A 110 16.45 10.70 34.57
CA LYS A 110 17.43 11.82 34.53
C LYS A 110 17.22 12.87 33.43
N LEU A 111 16.41 12.60 32.40
CA LEU A 111 16.14 13.55 31.30
C LEU A 111 14.72 14.13 31.33
N GLY A 112 13.80 13.52 32.09
CA GLY A 112 12.42 13.97 32.20
C GLY A 112 11.54 13.45 31.07
N ASN A 113 10.49 14.21 30.72
CA ASN A 113 9.51 13.78 29.74
C ASN A 113 10.00 14.03 28.31
N ALA A 114 9.91 13.02 27.46
CA ALA A 114 10.22 13.09 26.04
C ALA A 114 9.02 12.63 25.22
N GLY A 115 8.66 13.39 24.18
CA GLY A 115 7.67 12.98 23.20
C GLY A 115 8.26 11.97 22.23
N VAL A 116 7.48 10.96 21.85
CA VAL A 116 7.88 9.97 20.84
C VAL A 116 7.53 10.51 19.45
N GLN A 117 8.40 10.28 18.49
CA GLN A 117 8.20 10.64 17.10
C GLN A 117 8.60 9.50 16.17
N VAL A 118 7.90 9.37 15.05
CA VAL A 118 8.27 8.47 13.96
C VAL A 118 9.33 9.15 13.12
N ALA A 119 10.47 8.49 12.93
CA ALA A 119 11.49 8.88 11.98
C ALA A 119 11.35 8.03 10.71
N PHE A 120 11.22 8.65 9.55
CA PHE A 120 11.12 7.94 8.28
C PHE A 120 12.01 8.55 7.21
N GLN A 121 12.50 7.69 6.31
CA GLN A 121 13.28 8.05 5.14
C GLN A 121 12.90 7.11 4.00
N LEU A 122 12.26 7.65 2.97
CA LEU A 122 11.84 6.94 1.78
C LEU A 122 12.54 7.56 0.58
N GLN A 123 13.60 6.93 0.09
CA GLN A 123 14.37 7.41 -1.07
C GLN A 123 14.25 6.46 -2.25
N GLY A 124 14.46 7.01 -3.45
CA GLY A 124 14.48 6.25 -4.70
C GLY A 124 13.08 6.03 -5.28
N SER A 125 12.83 4.81 -5.76
CA SER A 125 11.57 4.41 -6.41
C SER A 125 11.26 2.94 -6.15
N ALA A 126 10.11 2.44 -6.62
CA ALA A 126 9.74 1.03 -6.48
C ALA A 126 10.81 0.04 -6.99
N LYS A 127 11.61 0.44 -8.00
CA LYS A 127 12.69 -0.40 -8.56
C LYS A 127 13.94 -0.45 -7.66
N ALA A 128 14.21 0.63 -6.93
CA ALA A 128 15.35 0.77 -6.03
C ALA A 128 14.95 1.69 -4.86
N ALA A 129 14.28 1.10 -3.88
CA ALA A 129 13.71 1.77 -2.73
C ALA A 129 14.69 1.68 -1.56
N GLN A 130 15.06 2.81 -0.96
CA GLN A 130 15.67 2.81 0.37
C GLN A 130 14.61 3.23 1.38
N VAL A 131 14.26 2.31 2.27
CA VAL A 131 13.23 2.52 3.28
C VAL A 131 13.87 2.43 4.65
N LYS A 132 13.69 3.47 5.45
CA LYS A 132 13.96 3.46 6.88
C LYS A 132 12.73 3.96 7.62
N VAL A 133 12.26 3.19 8.59
CA VAL A 133 11.18 3.55 9.50
C VAL A 133 11.63 3.20 10.90
N GLY A 134 11.53 4.16 11.82
CA GLY A 134 11.95 3.98 13.19
C GLY A 134 11.25 4.92 14.15
N LEU A 135 11.56 4.74 15.42
CA LEU A 135 11.05 5.57 16.52
C LEU A 135 12.21 6.36 17.13
N ASP A 136 12.00 7.65 17.36
CA ASP A 136 12.92 8.51 18.10
C ASP A 136 12.16 9.16 19.27
N ALA A 137 12.90 9.65 20.26
CA ALA A 137 12.34 10.34 21.43
C ALA A 137 12.99 11.72 21.55
N CYS A 138 12.19 12.77 21.67
CA CYS A 138 12.69 14.13 21.84
C CYS A 138 12.12 14.80 23.08
N GLY A 139 13.00 15.36 23.91
CA GLY A 139 12.66 16.12 25.10
C GLY A 139 13.26 17.52 25.09
N SER A 140 13.17 18.21 26.21
CA SER A 140 13.82 19.51 26.43
C SER A 140 14.76 19.42 27.63
N ILE A 141 16.02 19.82 27.45
CA ILE A 141 17.03 19.91 28.51
C ILE A 141 17.45 21.38 28.60
N ALA A 142 17.27 21.99 29.77
CA ALA A 142 17.58 23.41 30.00
C ALA A 142 16.97 24.37 28.94
N GLY A 143 15.75 24.06 28.45
CA GLY A 143 15.06 24.88 27.45
C GLY A 143 15.42 24.56 25.99
N HIS A 144 16.38 23.67 25.74
CA HIS A 144 16.78 23.26 24.39
C HIS A 144 16.16 21.92 24.01
N LYS A 145 15.52 21.85 22.83
CA LYS A 145 15.00 20.58 22.29
C LYS A 145 16.15 19.65 21.93
N VAL A 146 16.14 18.46 22.51
CA VAL A 146 17.16 17.42 22.32
C VAL A 146 16.47 16.11 21.96
N CYS A 147 16.93 15.48 20.88
CA CYS A 147 16.40 14.20 20.41
C CYS A 147 17.39 13.06 20.70
N GLY A 148 16.84 11.87 20.88
CA GLY A 148 17.57 10.63 21.10
C GLY A 148 18.60 10.38 20.01
N SER A 149 18.24 10.64 18.75
CA SER A 149 19.18 10.62 17.60
C SER A 149 20.46 11.43 17.77
N LYS A 150 20.52 12.41 18.68
CA LYS A 150 21.71 13.24 18.94
C LYS A 150 22.48 12.84 20.20
N VAL A 151 21.90 12.01 21.07
CA VAL A 151 22.42 11.77 22.44
C VAL A 151 22.51 10.28 22.78
N ILE A 152 21.59 9.48 22.28
CA ILE A 152 21.47 8.05 22.57
C ILE A 152 21.80 7.30 21.27
N SER A 153 22.92 6.58 21.26
CA SER A 153 23.38 5.82 20.07
C SER A 153 22.40 4.76 19.57
N LYS A 154 21.46 4.33 20.42
CA LYS A 154 20.39 3.39 20.07
C LYS A 154 19.19 4.03 19.37
N LEU A 155 19.15 5.36 19.23
CA LEU A 155 18.05 6.09 18.58
C LEU A 155 18.52 6.78 17.28
N PRO A 156 17.66 6.89 16.26
CA PRO A 156 16.32 6.30 16.17
C PRO A 156 16.38 4.77 16.18
N LEU A 157 15.44 4.13 16.87
CA LEU A 157 15.27 2.68 16.82
C LEU A 157 14.65 2.33 15.47
N TRP A 158 15.47 1.91 14.52
CA TRP A 158 15.02 1.52 13.20
C TRP A 158 14.34 0.15 13.22
N LEU A 159 13.06 0.12 12.90
CA LEU A 159 12.21 -1.08 12.85
C LEU A 159 12.26 -1.73 11.47
N ILE A 160 12.29 -0.89 10.44
CA ILE A 160 12.45 -1.31 9.05
C ILE A 160 13.64 -0.53 8.51
N SER A 161 14.67 -1.21 8.04
CA SER A 161 15.81 -0.54 7.42
C SER A 161 16.43 -1.41 6.35
N GLY A 162 16.40 -0.95 5.10
CA GLY A 162 16.95 -1.72 4.01
C GLY A 162 16.85 -1.03 2.66
N LYS A 163 17.48 -1.69 1.68
CA LYS A 163 17.27 -1.41 0.27
C LYS A 163 16.42 -2.54 -0.30
N PHE A 164 15.35 -2.16 -0.98
CA PHE A 164 14.34 -3.07 -1.50
C PHE A 164 14.16 -2.84 -3.00
N SER A 165 13.90 -3.90 -3.73
CA SER A 165 13.57 -3.81 -5.15
C SER A 165 12.26 -4.55 -5.41
N PHE A 166 11.22 -3.76 -5.67
CA PHE A 166 9.89 -4.25 -6.02
C PHE A 166 9.67 -4.21 -7.54
N GLY A 167 10.67 -3.80 -8.32
CA GLY A 167 10.53 -3.57 -9.76
C GLY A 167 10.01 -4.77 -10.54
N HIS A 168 10.50 -5.97 -10.22
CA HIS A 168 10.03 -7.20 -10.86
C HIS A 168 8.56 -7.51 -10.53
N ILE A 169 8.13 -7.27 -9.28
CA ILE A 169 6.74 -7.46 -8.85
C ILE A 169 5.83 -6.46 -9.57
N CYS A 170 6.23 -5.19 -9.59
CA CYS A 170 5.43 -4.14 -10.22
C CYS A 170 5.33 -4.32 -11.74
N SER A 171 6.41 -4.68 -12.41
CA SER A 171 6.38 -4.94 -13.86
C SER A 171 5.58 -6.18 -14.23
N ALA A 172 5.61 -7.24 -13.41
CA ALA A 172 4.76 -8.41 -13.62
C ALA A 172 3.27 -8.04 -13.47
N TYR A 173 2.93 -7.23 -12.46
CA TYR A 173 1.58 -6.74 -12.27
C TYR A 173 1.09 -5.87 -13.45
N GLU A 174 1.93 -4.96 -13.95
CA GLU A 174 1.61 -4.15 -15.13
C GLU A 174 1.37 -5.01 -16.38
N ALA A 175 2.19 -6.04 -16.58
CA ALA A 175 2.04 -6.98 -17.70
C ALA A 175 0.76 -7.81 -17.58
N ASP A 176 0.43 -8.32 -16.39
CA ASP A 176 -0.81 -9.06 -16.14
C ASP A 176 -2.03 -8.17 -16.43
N MET A 177 -2.02 -6.92 -15.96
CA MET A 177 -3.11 -5.96 -16.22
C MET A 177 -3.29 -5.67 -17.72
N LEU A 178 -2.18 -5.54 -18.46
CA LEU A 178 -2.23 -5.34 -19.91
C LEU A 178 -2.79 -6.57 -20.63
N ALA A 179 -2.32 -7.77 -20.29
CA ALA A 179 -2.80 -9.01 -20.88
C ALA A 179 -4.30 -9.24 -20.61
N MET A 180 -4.78 -8.90 -19.41
CA MET A 180 -6.22 -8.96 -19.10
C MET A 180 -7.04 -7.95 -19.91
N ALA A 181 -6.51 -6.75 -20.15
CA ALA A 181 -7.16 -5.75 -20.98
C ALA A 181 -7.25 -6.20 -22.45
N GLU A 182 -6.19 -6.79 -23.01
CA GLU A 182 -6.17 -7.36 -24.36
C GLU A 182 -7.13 -8.55 -24.49
N ALA A 183 -7.18 -9.43 -23.48
CA ALA A 183 -8.14 -10.53 -23.44
C ALA A 183 -9.58 -10.04 -23.40
N ALA A 184 -9.86 -8.97 -22.65
CA ALA A 184 -11.19 -8.35 -22.60
C ALA A 184 -11.56 -7.69 -23.95
N ALA A 185 -10.61 -7.07 -24.63
CA ALA A 185 -10.84 -6.45 -25.94
C ALA A 185 -11.03 -7.47 -27.08
N SER A 186 -10.45 -8.67 -26.94
CA SER A 186 -10.55 -9.76 -27.93
C SER A 186 -11.67 -10.76 -27.63
N ALA A 187 -12.36 -10.62 -26.49
CA ALA A 187 -13.52 -11.44 -26.17
C ALA A 187 -14.62 -11.22 -27.22
N PRO A 188 -15.13 -12.27 -27.89
CA PRO A 188 -16.23 -12.12 -28.82
C PRO A 188 -17.41 -11.52 -28.07
N MET A 189 -17.91 -10.36 -28.52
CA MET A 189 -19.12 -9.76 -27.97
C MET A 189 -20.21 -10.83 -27.98
N PRO A 190 -20.88 -11.12 -26.84
CA PRO A 190 -22.00 -12.03 -26.86
C PRO A 190 -23.01 -11.46 -27.86
N PHE A 191 -23.38 -12.30 -28.82
CA PHE A 191 -24.31 -12.04 -29.92
C PHE A 191 -25.24 -10.87 -29.62
N ALA A 192 -25.11 -9.81 -30.43
CA ALA A 192 -26.08 -8.72 -30.45
C ALA A 192 -27.49 -9.35 -30.51
N PRO A 193 -28.45 -8.89 -29.69
CA PRO A 193 -29.81 -9.38 -29.80
C PRO A 193 -30.26 -9.13 -31.24
N VAL A 194 -30.68 -10.20 -31.92
CA VAL A 194 -31.35 -10.10 -33.21
C VAL A 194 -32.60 -9.25 -32.98
N ILE A 195 -32.53 -7.98 -33.34
CA ILE A 195 -33.69 -7.12 -33.52
C ILE A 195 -34.46 -7.73 -34.70
N THR A 196 -35.38 -8.64 -34.40
CA THR A 196 -36.39 -9.06 -35.36
C THR A 196 -37.25 -7.85 -35.67
N ASP A 197 -37.08 -7.36 -36.89
CA ASP A 197 -37.89 -6.37 -37.57
C ASP A 197 -39.39 -6.71 -37.39
N MET A 198 -40.07 -5.89 -36.61
CA MET A 198 -41.52 -5.75 -36.65
C MET A 198 -41.81 -4.27 -36.87
N SER A 199 -41.88 -3.91 -38.14
CA SER A 199 -42.60 -2.74 -38.65
C SER A 199 -43.62 -3.25 -39.68
N PRO A 200 -44.70 -2.53 -40.05
CA PRO A 200 -45.21 -1.26 -39.53
C PRO A 200 -46.72 -1.35 -39.20
N SER A 201 -47.29 -0.39 -38.45
CA SER A 201 -48.70 0.04 -38.67
C SER A 201 -49.03 1.34 -37.94
N SER A 202 -49.63 2.24 -38.73
CA SER A 202 -50.45 3.40 -38.35
C SER A 202 -49.77 4.62 -37.73
N LEU A 203 -49.37 5.51 -38.64
CA LEU A 203 -49.80 6.91 -38.64
C LEU A 203 -51.16 7.08 -37.96
N ASP A 204 -51.24 7.91 -36.92
CA ASP A 204 -52.34 8.85 -36.73
C ASP A 204 -52.00 9.91 -35.66
N GLY A 205 -51.92 11.15 -36.14
CA GLY A 205 -52.40 12.36 -35.48
C GLY A 205 -51.83 12.75 -34.11
N PHE A 206 -50.84 13.66 -34.10
CA PHE A 206 -50.77 14.67 -33.04
C PHE A 206 -50.54 16.05 -33.64
N ALA A 207 -51.55 16.91 -33.46
CA ALA A 207 -51.55 18.34 -33.73
C ALA A 207 -50.67 19.10 -32.70
N PRO A 208 -50.23 20.33 -33.00
CA PRO A 208 -49.34 21.10 -32.14
C PRO A 208 -50.13 21.90 -31.09
N LEU A 209 -49.66 21.93 -29.85
CA LEU A 209 -50.07 22.88 -28.82
C LEU A 209 -48.78 23.46 -28.20
N VAL A 210 -48.34 24.62 -28.70
CA VAL A 210 -48.54 25.97 -28.11
C VAL A 210 -47.72 26.18 -26.84
N ALA A 211 -46.80 27.13 -26.96
CA ALA A 211 -45.99 27.69 -25.90
C ALA A 211 -46.73 28.85 -25.20
N GLU A 212 -46.77 28.80 -23.88
CA GLU A 212 -46.88 29.93 -22.94
C GLU A 212 -46.01 29.48 -21.74
N GLY A 213 -44.96 30.15 -21.27
CA GLY A 213 -44.85 31.56 -20.94
C GLY A 213 -45.17 31.75 -19.45
N LEU A 214 -44.15 31.84 -18.57
CA LEU A 214 -44.09 32.85 -17.51
C LEU A 214 -42.73 32.82 -16.76
N ASP A 215 -42.06 33.96 -16.82
CA ASP A 215 -40.89 34.39 -16.07
C ASP A 215 -41.11 34.55 -14.55
N ALA A 216 -39.96 34.67 -13.88
CA ALA A 216 -39.67 35.41 -12.63
C ALA A 216 -39.95 34.74 -11.28
#